data_AF-A0A397BLC9-F1
#
_entry.id   AF-A0A397BLC9-F1
#
_cell.length_a   1.000
_cell.length_b   1.000
_cell.length_c   1.000
_cell.angle_alpha   90.00
_cell.angle_beta   90.00
_cell.angle_gamma   90.00
#
_symmetry.space_group_name_H-M   'P 1'
#
loop_
_entity.id
_entity.type
_entity.pdbx_description
1 polymer ?
#
loop_
_entity_poly.entity_id
_entity_poly.type
_entity_poly.pdbx_seq_one_letter_code
_entity_poly.pdbx_strand_id
1 'polypeptide(L)'
;PSLQLDPRLGYQVNFTTYPFSVPVDAPVTLSQMVHLLGDHYEGTPFDMTQGLGAGPFHAPIRYDGPFQNMSGGWERPIAMFRTMFSFILQIQPPAAHLPSHLAGTAWYAQDSPHGSVFLPFSCAQSSLPLRAFNFVNQWSMLRWDVINGQDVQEVMNKTQTRAIAAHASWLRDRLNATELEAAANALATDVVASWWKLAWVLVGKYSGGYITTGEKPAQMLTPGYSKEWLVQTEFAGWPGKTYMDPMAPYRYPQQNDKGTKSNAVEIVGFMVLGALLAVGTHYLVQTTRRDGYTSFV
;
A
#
# COMPACT_ATOMS: atom_id res chain seq x y z
N PRO A 1 -19.96 19.50 -3.22
CA PRO A 1 -19.46 20.80 -3.73
C PRO A 1 -20.44 21.34 -4.78
N SER A 2 -20.77 22.64 -4.72
CA SER A 2 -21.82 23.24 -5.54
C SER A 2 -21.56 23.20 -7.05
N LEU A 3 -20.29 23.19 -7.45
CA LEU A 3 -19.87 23.34 -8.86
C LEU A 3 -20.07 22.10 -9.73
N GLN A 4 -20.29 20.93 -9.13
CA GLN A 4 -20.54 19.65 -9.84
C GLN A 4 -19.53 19.39 -10.99
N LEU A 5 -18.25 19.70 -10.76
CA LEU A 5 -17.19 19.46 -11.74
C LEU A 5 -17.11 17.96 -12.06
N ASP A 6 -16.90 17.62 -13.34
CA ASP A 6 -16.78 16.23 -13.78
C ASP A 6 -15.43 15.64 -13.32
N PRO A 7 -15.40 14.72 -12.34
CA PRO A 7 -14.16 14.24 -11.75
C PRO A 7 -13.37 13.32 -12.71
N ARG A 8 -13.96 12.90 -13.84
CA ARG A 8 -13.33 11.98 -14.80
C ARG A 8 -12.34 12.68 -15.73
N LEU A 9 -12.37 14.00 -15.80
CA LEU A 9 -11.57 14.75 -16.77
C LEU A 9 -10.08 14.78 -16.40
N GLY A 10 -9.76 14.72 -15.11
CA GLY A 10 -8.38 14.82 -14.63
C GLY A 10 -7.71 16.14 -15.04
N TYR A 11 -6.38 16.20 -14.98
CA TYR A 11 -5.63 17.30 -15.58
C TYR A 11 -5.21 16.92 -17.01
N GLN A 12 -5.58 17.75 -17.98
CA GLN A 12 -5.23 17.57 -19.39
C GLN A 12 -4.54 18.84 -19.91
N VAL A 13 -3.29 18.74 -20.36
CA VAL A 13 -2.50 19.92 -20.80
C VAL A 13 -3.20 20.72 -21.90
N ASN A 14 -3.91 20.02 -22.80
CA ASN A 14 -4.54 20.61 -23.97
C ASN A 14 -6.04 20.94 -23.79
N PHE A 15 -6.61 20.66 -22.62
CA PHE A 15 -8.03 20.86 -22.35
C PHE A 15 -8.25 21.51 -20.99
N THR A 16 -9.00 22.60 -20.97
CA THR A 16 -9.42 23.19 -19.69
C THR A 16 -10.41 22.26 -19.00
N THR A 17 -9.95 21.55 -17.96
CA THR A 17 -10.78 20.58 -17.21
C THR A 17 -11.36 21.19 -15.95
N TYR A 18 -10.50 21.75 -15.09
CA TYR A 18 -10.89 22.36 -13.82
C TYR A 18 -10.49 23.84 -13.77
N PRO A 19 -11.32 24.69 -13.14
CA PRO A 19 -10.95 26.08 -12.89
C PRO A 19 -9.75 26.15 -11.92
N PHE A 20 -8.86 27.11 -12.13
CA PHE A 20 -7.72 27.35 -11.24
C PHE A 20 -8.16 27.73 -9.82
N SER A 21 -9.23 28.53 -9.70
CA SER A 21 -9.76 28.99 -8.42
C SER A 21 -11.28 29.10 -8.49
N VAL A 22 -11.94 28.87 -7.37
CA VAL A 22 -13.39 28.88 -7.25
C VAL A 22 -13.82 29.56 -5.96
N PRO A 23 -15.00 30.20 -5.92
CA PRO A 23 -15.58 30.61 -4.66
C PRO A 23 -15.86 29.38 -3.79
N VAL A 24 -15.57 29.49 -2.50
CA VAL A 24 -15.87 28.43 -1.54
C VAL A 24 -17.35 28.49 -1.13
N ASP A 25 -17.98 27.32 -1.00
CA ASP A 25 -19.38 27.22 -0.54
C ASP A 25 -19.54 27.63 0.94
N ALA A 26 -18.48 27.40 1.74
CA ALA A 26 -18.42 27.72 3.15
C ALA A 26 -16.96 27.93 3.58
N PRO A 27 -16.71 28.57 4.74
CA PRO A 27 -15.35 28.70 5.28
C PRO A 27 -14.66 27.35 5.45
N VAL A 28 -13.42 27.26 4.97
CA VAL A 28 -12.57 26.06 5.12
C VAL A 28 -11.99 26.04 6.53
N THR A 29 -12.16 24.91 7.21
CA THR A 29 -11.64 24.69 8.56
C THR A 29 -10.38 23.85 8.54
N LEU A 30 -9.56 23.98 9.60
CA LEU A 30 -8.37 23.15 9.77
C LEU A 30 -8.71 21.65 9.81
N SER A 31 -9.78 21.25 10.48
CA SER A 31 -10.22 19.86 10.55
C SER A 31 -10.58 19.30 9.18
N GLN A 32 -11.23 20.09 8.31
CA GLN A 32 -11.51 19.68 6.92
C GLN A 32 -10.21 19.50 6.12
N MET A 33 -9.22 20.37 6.30
CA MET A 33 -7.93 20.24 5.62
C MET A 33 -7.16 19.01 6.10
N VAL A 34 -7.17 18.73 7.40
CA VAL A 34 -6.54 17.50 7.96
C VAL A 34 -7.19 16.26 7.36
N HIS A 35 -8.52 16.22 7.30
CA HIS A 35 -9.25 15.10 6.70
C HIS A 35 -8.95 14.94 5.21
N LEU A 36 -9.01 16.05 4.44
CA LEU A 36 -8.72 16.05 3.00
C LEU A 36 -7.32 15.53 2.69
N LEU A 37 -6.31 15.92 3.47
CA LEU A 37 -4.94 15.46 3.23
C LEU A 37 -4.79 13.96 3.45
N GLY A 38 -5.59 13.36 4.35
CA GLY A 38 -5.60 11.93 4.68
C GLY A 38 -6.39 11.02 3.73
N ASP A 39 -7.03 11.59 2.71
CA ASP A 39 -8.05 10.94 1.90
C ASP A 39 -7.48 10.11 0.72
N HIS A 40 -8.22 9.07 0.33
CA HIS A 40 -8.00 8.18 -0.80
C HIS A 40 -9.26 8.03 -1.68
N TYR A 41 -10.02 9.12 -1.77
CA TYR A 41 -11.26 9.26 -2.54
C TYR A 41 -12.42 8.44 -2.00
N GLU A 42 -12.47 8.22 -0.68
CA GLU A 42 -13.47 7.42 -0.01
C GLU A 42 -14.90 7.88 -0.37
N GLY A 43 -15.79 6.92 -0.65
CA GLY A 43 -17.19 7.19 -1.03
C GLY A 43 -17.39 7.70 -2.47
N THR A 44 -16.36 7.71 -3.30
CA THR A 44 -16.46 8.05 -4.73
C THR A 44 -16.27 6.81 -5.61
N PRO A 45 -16.55 6.88 -6.94
CA PRO A 45 -16.16 5.80 -7.86
C PRO A 45 -14.65 5.51 -7.94
N PHE A 46 -13.82 6.40 -7.38
CA PHE A 46 -12.35 6.29 -7.33
C PHE A 46 -11.84 5.80 -5.98
N ASP A 47 -12.75 5.43 -5.06
CA ASP A 47 -12.44 5.00 -3.70
C ASP A 47 -11.44 3.84 -3.70
N MET A 48 -10.24 4.11 -3.18
CA MET A 48 -9.15 3.15 -3.18
C MET A 48 -9.29 2.09 -2.08
N THR A 49 -10.21 2.26 -1.13
CA THR A 49 -10.54 1.22 -0.14
C THR A 49 -11.38 0.09 -0.74
N GLN A 50 -11.86 0.26 -1.98
CA GLN A 50 -12.74 -0.69 -2.64
C GLN A 50 -12.03 -1.55 -3.69
N GLY A 51 -12.67 -2.67 -4.04
CA GLY A 51 -12.25 -3.56 -5.12
C GLY A 51 -11.07 -4.47 -4.77
N LEU A 52 -10.69 -5.31 -5.73
CA LEU A 52 -9.65 -6.34 -5.54
C LEU A 52 -8.30 -5.75 -5.14
N GLY A 53 -7.97 -4.55 -5.64
CA GLY A 53 -6.72 -3.87 -5.31
C GLY A 53 -6.58 -3.50 -3.83
N ALA A 54 -7.70 -3.34 -3.11
CA ALA A 54 -7.68 -3.00 -1.68
C ALA A 54 -7.42 -4.20 -0.77
N GLY A 55 -7.38 -5.41 -1.35
CA GLY A 55 -7.13 -6.64 -0.63
C GLY A 55 -8.27 -7.02 0.33
N PRO A 56 -8.04 -8.02 1.20
CA PRO A 56 -9.07 -8.55 2.10
C PRO A 56 -9.55 -7.58 3.18
N PHE A 57 -8.79 -6.51 3.42
CA PHE A 57 -9.01 -5.61 4.55
C PHE A 57 -9.16 -4.14 4.11
N HIS A 58 -9.44 -3.90 2.83
CA HIS A 58 -9.77 -2.58 2.29
C HIS A 58 -8.64 -1.53 2.41
N ALA A 59 -7.38 -1.94 2.33
CA ALA A 59 -6.24 -1.03 2.41
C ALA A 59 -6.13 -0.20 1.12
N PRO A 60 -6.13 1.15 1.18
CA PRO A 60 -6.11 2.01 0.00
C PRO A 60 -4.72 2.20 -0.62
N ILE A 61 -3.68 1.67 0.03
CA ILE A 61 -2.30 1.87 -0.39
C ILE A 61 -1.97 1.09 -1.66
N ARG A 62 -1.35 1.75 -2.62
CA ARG A 62 -0.84 1.17 -3.87
C ARG A 62 0.63 1.50 -4.03
N TYR A 63 1.44 0.48 -4.31
CA TYR A 63 2.89 0.64 -4.47
C TYR A 63 3.25 0.89 -5.93
N ASP A 64 4.24 1.78 -6.12
CA ASP A 64 4.91 1.91 -7.41
C ASP A 64 5.87 0.73 -7.64
N GLY A 65 6.18 0.41 -8.88
CA GLY A 65 7.12 -0.64 -9.23
C GLY A 65 7.16 -0.92 -10.73
N PRO A 66 8.04 -1.83 -11.20
CA PRO A 66 8.06 -2.22 -12.60
C PRO A 66 6.73 -2.91 -12.94
N PHE A 67 5.98 -2.32 -13.87
CA PHE A 67 4.65 -2.84 -14.26
C PHE A 67 4.71 -4.07 -15.18
N GLN A 68 5.86 -4.73 -15.31
CA GLN A 68 6.05 -5.99 -16.05
C GLN A 68 5.43 -5.99 -17.46
N ASN A 69 5.59 -4.89 -18.21
CA ASN A 69 4.99 -4.68 -19.54
C ASN A 69 3.45 -4.75 -19.58
N MET A 70 2.77 -4.60 -18.44
CA MET A 70 1.32 -4.44 -18.37
C MET A 70 0.95 -2.98 -18.63
N SER A 71 -0.07 -2.78 -19.47
CA SER A 71 -0.70 -1.47 -19.62
C SER A 71 -1.67 -1.24 -18.45
N GLY A 72 -1.56 -0.11 -17.76
CA GLY A 72 -2.44 0.25 -16.65
C GLY A 72 -1.79 1.18 -15.64
N GLY A 73 -2.52 1.47 -14.56
CA GLY A 73 -2.07 2.28 -13.44
C GLY A 73 -3.13 2.37 -12.36
N TRP A 74 -2.71 2.75 -11.16
CA TRP A 74 -3.62 3.07 -10.06
C TRP A 74 -3.95 4.56 -10.06
N GLU A 75 -5.13 4.90 -9.54
CA GLU A 75 -5.41 6.28 -9.16
C GLU A 75 -4.37 6.77 -8.13
N ARG A 76 -4.01 8.05 -8.17
CA ARG A 76 -3.03 8.65 -7.26
C ARG A 76 -3.77 9.24 -6.05
N PRO A 77 -3.74 8.63 -4.86
CA PRO A 77 -4.43 9.19 -3.69
C PRO A 77 -3.74 10.46 -3.20
N ILE A 78 -4.47 11.25 -2.39
CA ILE A 78 -3.92 12.41 -1.71
C ILE A 78 -2.92 11.92 -0.65
N ALA A 79 -3.33 10.97 0.20
CA ALA A 79 -2.45 10.32 1.15
C ALA A 79 -1.68 9.13 0.53
N MET A 80 -0.48 9.39 0.00
CA MET A 80 0.37 8.34 -0.57
C MET A 80 1.27 7.65 0.47
N PHE A 81 1.65 6.40 0.20
CA PHE A 81 2.57 5.60 1.02
C PHE A 81 3.99 6.18 1.13
N ARG A 82 4.41 6.96 0.13
CA ARG A 82 5.72 7.62 0.10
C ARG A 82 5.70 9.05 0.64
N THR A 83 4.57 9.50 1.16
CA THR A 83 4.45 10.83 1.78
C THR A 83 5.31 10.84 3.05
N MET A 84 6.40 11.61 3.03
CA MET A 84 7.31 11.71 4.17
C MET A 84 6.77 12.62 5.27
N PHE A 85 5.99 13.64 4.89
CA PHE A 85 5.35 14.59 5.78
C PHE A 85 4.22 15.31 5.06
N SER A 86 3.34 15.95 5.82
CA SER A 86 2.29 16.84 5.33
C SER A 86 2.18 18.05 6.24
N PHE A 87 1.80 19.20 5.69
CA PHE A 87 1.69 20.41 6.48
C PHE A 87 0.56 21.33 6.00
N ILE A 88 0.04 22.12 6.95
CA ILE A 88 -0.92 23.20 6.70
C ILE A 88 -0.33 24.46 7.33
N LEU A 89 -0.15 25.51 6.52
CA LEU A 89 0.31 26.80 7.02
C LEU A 89 -0.91 27.68 7.30
N GLN A 90 -1.09 28.06 8.56
CA GLN A 90 -2.17 28.92 9.00
C GLN A 90 -1.60 30.26 9.46
N ILE A 91 -2.10 31.34 8.87
CA ILE A 91 -1.75 32.71 9.26
C ILE A 91 -2.99 33.36 9.86
N GLN A 92 -2.84 33.92 11.06
CA GLN A 92 -3.91 34.64 11.74
C GLN A 92 -4.19 35.97 11.05
N PRO A 93 -5.44 36.45 11.04
CA PRO A 93 -5.77 37.71 10.38
C PRO A 93 -5.03 38.88 11.05
N PRO A 94 -4.57 39.90 10.29
CA PRO A 94 -3.89 41.07 10.85
C PRO A 94 -4.68 41.78 11.96
N ALA A 95 -6.01 41.76 11.86
CA ALA A 95 -6.93 42.35 12.85
C ALA A 95 -6.87 41.66 14.23
N ALA A 96 -6.27 40.48 14.35
CA ALA A 96 -6.09 39.81 15.65
C ALA A 96 -5.00 40.50 16.51
N HIS A 97 -4.16 41.35 15.91
CA HIS A 97 -3.06 42.06 16.58
C HIS A 97 -2.21 41.12 17.47
N LEU A 98 -1.83 39.98 16.88
CA LEU A 98 -0.98 38.99 17.52
C LEU A 98 0.50 39.29 17.23
N PRO A 99 1.40 39.05 18.20
CA PRO A 99 2.83 39.13 17.95
C PRO A 99 3.27 38.05 16.94
N SER A 100 4.40 38.28 16.26
CA SER A 100 4.84 37.43 15.14
C SER A 100 4.92 35.94 15.48
N HIS A 101 5.33 35.59 16.71
CA HIS A 101 5.42 34.18 17.14
C HIS A 101 4.05 33.50 17.29
N LEU A 102 2.95 34.24 17.44
CA LEU A 102 1.58 33.71 17.48
C LEU A 102 0.83 33.88 16.15
N ALA A 103 1.33 34.72 15.25
CA ALA A 103 0.64 35.07 14.01
C ALA A 103 0.70 33.96 12.94
N GLY A 104 1.78 33.17 12.91
CA GLY A 104 1.97 32.07 11.96
C GLY A 104 2.06 30.72 12.67
N THR A 105 1.38 29.71 12.13
CA THR A 105 1.42 28.33 12.63
C THR A 105 1.61 27.34 11.48
N ALA A 106 2.64 26.51 11.58
CA ALA A 106 2.83 25.33 10.75
C ALA A 106 2.24 24.12 11.47
N TRP A 107 1.09 23.66 11.00
CA TRP A 107 0.53 22.38 11.40
C TRP A 107 1.27 21.29 10.64
N TYR A 108 2.10 20.52 11.33
CA TYR A 108 3.00 19.55 10.71
C TYR A 108 2.69 18.14 11.17
N ALA A 109 2.51 17.23 10.21
CA ALA A 109 2.38 15.80 10.40
C ALA A 109 3.61 15.10 9.79
N GLN A 110 4.26 14.26 10.59
CA GLN A 110 5.31 13.37 10.09
C GLN A 110 4.64 12.14 9.47
N ASP A 111 5.18 11.65 8.35
CA ASP A 111 4.65 10.53 7.58
C ASP A 111 3.33 10.84 6.85
N SER A 112 2.73 9.84 6.22
CA SER A 112 1.48 9.98 5.48
C SER A 112 0.31 10.40 6.39
N PRO A 113 -0.52 11.37 5.97
CA PRO A 113 -1.55 11.98 6.82
C PRO A 113 -2.74 11.07 7.19
N HIS A 114 -2.86 9.88 6.59
CA HIS A 114 -3.96 8.94 6.86
C HIS A 114 -3.91 8.26 8.24
N GLY A 115 -2.86 8.48 9.03
CA GLY A 115 -2.79 8.03 10.42
C GLY A 115 -1.81 8.87 11.25
N SER A 116 -1.60 10.12 10.84
CA SER A 116 -0.67 11.05 11.48
C SER A 116 -1.40 12.28 12.03
N VAL A 117 -0.92 12.80 13.15
CA VAL A 117 -1.47 14.01 13.79
C VAL A 117 -0.73 15.24 13.31
N PHE A 118 -1.49 16.27 12.94
CA PHE A 118 -0.95 17.59 12.64
C PHE A 118 -0.72 18.36 13.94
N LEU A 119 0.56 18.53 14.29
CA LEU A 119 0.99 19.24 15.47
C LEU A 119 1.30 20.71 15.15
N PRO A 120 0.88 21.67 16.00
CA PRO A 120 1.11 23.10 15.76
C PRO A 120 2.53 23.51 16.14
N PHE A 121 3.25 24.13 15.20
CA PHE A 121 4.53 24.78 15.46
C PHE A 121 4.48 26.26 15.10
N SER A 122 5.04 27.10 15.96
CA SER A 122 5.19 28.53 15.67
C SER A 122 6.31 28.77 14.66
N CYS A 123 6.13 29.78 13.81
CA CYS A 123 7.17 30.25 12.90
C CYS A 123 8.40 30.86 13.60
N ALA A 124 8.33 31.08 14.93
CA ALA A 124 9.43 31.61 15.73
C ALA A 124 10.16 30.55 16.58
N GLN A 125 9.78 29.27 16.48
CA GLN A 125 10.46 28.21 17.22
C GLN A 125 11.89 28.02 16.71
N SER A 126 12.81 27.92 17.66
CA SER A 126 14.24 27.66 17.46
C SER A 126 14.61 26.18 17.64
N SER A 127 13.74 25.40 18.27
CA SER A 127 13.96 23.97 18.53
C SER A 127 12.68 23.14 18.32
N LEU A 128 12.87 21.88 17.89
CA LEU A 128 11.81 20.90 17.65
C LEU A 128 12.22 19.54 18.25
N PRO A 129 11.27 18.72 18.75
CA PRO A 129 11.57 17.38 19.25
C PRO A 129 11.84 16.39 18.11
N LEU A 130 12.56 15.30 18.43
CA LEU A 130 12.77 14.14 17.55
C LEU A 130 11.45 13.43 17.25
N ARG A 131 11.31 12.89 16.03
CA ARG A 131 10.05 12.30 15.55
C ARG A 131 10.28 10.96 14.86
N ALA A 132 9.60 9.93 15.33
CA ALA A 132 9.50 8.64 14.64
C ALA A 132 8.03 8.20 14.70
N PHE A 133 7.34 8.19 13.55
CA PHE A 133 5.89 7.97 13.48
C PHE A 133 5.44 6.95 12.42
N ASN A 134 6.35 6.40 11.63
CA ASN A 134 5.96 5.57 10.48
C ASN A 134 5.39 4.19 10.87
N PHE A 135 5.75 3.66 12.05
CA PHE A 135 5.31 2.30 12.45
C PHE A 135 3.79 2.13 12.50
N VAL A 136 3.06 3.07 13.10
CA VAL A 136 1.59 2.95 13.27
C VAL A 136 0.89 2.92 11.90
N ASN A 137 1.30 3.78 10.97
CA ASN A 137 0.75 3.79 9.61
C ASN A 137 0.98 2.45 8.92
N GLN A 138 2.23 1.96 8.90
CA GLN A 138 2.56 0.69 8.25
C GLN A 138 1.85 -0.50 8.91
N TRP A 139 1.77 -0.53 10.23
CA TRP A 139 1.07 -1.58 10.95
C TRP A 139 -0.42 -1.57 10.65
N SER A 140 -1.01 -0.38 10.53
CA SER A 140 -2.45 -0.22 10.24
C SER A 140 -2.85 -0.80 8.88
N MET A 141 -1.92 -0.90 7.93
CA MET A 141 -2.17 -1.49 6.62
C MET A 141 -2.44 -2.99 6.66
N LEU A 142 -2.00 -3.71 7.72
CA LEU A 142 -2.19 -5.15 7.82
C LEU A 142 -3.66 -5.56 7.91
N ARG A 143 -4.50 -4.67 8.45
CA ARG A 143 -5.95 -4.85 8.53
C ARG A 143 -6.62 -3.49 8.60
N TRP A 144 -6.63 -2.80 7.47
CA TRP A 144 -6.96 -1.38 7.38
C TRP A 144 -8.36 -1.05 7.91
N ASP A 145 -9.37 -1.81 7.50
CA ASP A 145 -10.77 -1.69 7.92
C ASP A 145 -10.98 -1.58 9.45
N VAL A 146 -10.17 -2.31 10.23
CA VAL A 146 -10.28 -2.35 11.69
C VAL A 146 -9.17 -1.57 12.38
N ILE A 147 -7.91 -1.77 12.00
CA ILE A 147 -6.77 -1.12 12.67
C ILE A 147 -6.76 0.37 12.34
N ASN A 148 -6.76 0.73 11.06
CA ASN A 148 -6.81 2.13 10.66
C ASN A 148 -8.21 2.69 10.95
N GLY A 149 -9.22 2.10 10.30
CA GLY A 149 -10.61 2.57 10.28
C GLY A 149 -11.31 2.66 11.64
N GLN A 150 -10.73 2.08 12.70
CA GLN A 150 -11.23 2.22 14.06
C GLN A 150 -10.16 2.79 14.99
N ASP A 151 -9.23 1.97 15.49
CA ASP A 151 -8.38 2.35 16.63
C ASP A 151 -7.44 3.52 16.31
N VAL A 152 -6.78 3.52 15.15
CA VAL A 152 -5.86 4.61 14.78
C VAL A 152 -6.64 5.89 14.53
N GLN A 153 -7.72 5.84 13.75
CA GLN A 153 -8.56 7.02 13.50
C GLN A 153 -9.18 7.58 14.78
N GLU A 154 -9.60 6.73 15.71
CA GLU A 154 -10.13 7.17 17.01
C GLU A 154 -9.08 7.96 17.81
N VAL A 155 -7.87 7.41 17.95
CA VAL A 155 -6.78 8.06 18.68
C VAL A 155 -6.30 9.32 17.96
N MET A 156 -6.23 9.28 16.62
CA MET A 156 -5.89 10.43 15.77
C MET A 156 -6.88 11.57 15.94
N ASN A 157 -8.18 11.31 15.84
CA ASN A 157 -9.22 12.33 15.97
C ASN A 157 -9.23 12.96 17.37
N LYS A 158 -9.10 12.15 18.42
CA LYS A 158 -8.96 12.65 19.81
C LYS A 158 -7.72 13.52 19.98
N THR A 159 -6.58 13.07 19.45
CA THR A 159 -5.31 13.78 19.58
C THR A 159 -5.29 15.07 18.75
N GLN A 160 -5.86 15.05 17.53
CA GLN A 160 -6.01 16.22 16.68
C GLN A 160 -6.89 17.28 17.34
N THR A 161 -8.02 16.87 17.92
CA THR A 161 -8.91 17.76 18.68
C THR A 161 -8.17 18.42 19.84
N ARG A 162 -7.38 17.65 20.59
CA ARG A 162 -6.55 18.17 21.70
C ARG A 162 -5.49 19.16 21.21
N ALA A 163 -4.81 18.86 20.09
CA ALA A 163 -3.80 19.75 19.52
C ALA A 163 -4.41 21.09 19.05
N ILE A 164 -5.59 21.04 18.44
CA ILE A 164 -6.35 22.23 18.03
C ILE A 164 -6.77 23.06 19.26
N ALA A 165 -7.28 22.40 20.29
CA ALA A 165 -7.68 23.08 21.52
C ALA A 165 -6.49 23.73 22.25
N ALA A 166 -5.34 23.05 22.32
CA ALA A 166 -4.12 23.58 22.91
C ALA A 166 -3.61 24.81 22.14
N HIS A 167 -3.55 24.74 20.81
CA HIS A 167 -3.18 25.90 20.00
C HIS A 167 -4.11 27.09 20.24
N ALA A 168 -5.42 26.84 20.26
CA ALA A 168 -6.41 27.88 20.52
C ALA A 168 -6.25 28.51 21.92
N SER A 169 -5.85 27.75 22.94
CA SER A 169 -5.56 28.32 24.26
C SER A 169 -4.30 29.17 24.24
N TRP A 170 -3.23 28.74 23.56
CA TRP A 170 -1.99 29.54 23.47
C TRP A 170 -2.20 30.92 22.82
N LEU A 171 -3.04 30.97 21.77
CA LEU A 171 -3.42 32.24 21.14
C LEU A 171 -4.25 33.13 22.08
N ARG A 172 -5.20 32.53 22.81
CA ARG A 172 -6.09 33.24 23.74
C ARG A 172 -5.32 33.82 24.92
N ASP A 173 -4.42 33.03 25.47
CA ASP A 173 -3.60 33.36 26.64
C ASP A 173 -2.40 34.24 26.27
N ARG A 174 -2.15 34.43 24.95
CA ARG A 174 -1.08 35.24 24.39
C ARG A 174 0.31 34.87 24.95
N LEU A 175 0.59 33.56 24.98
CA LEU A 175 1.88 33.05 25.45
C LEU A 175 3.05 33.78 24.78
N ASN A 176 4.11 34.06 25.54
CA ASN A 176 5.34 34.60 24.96
C ASN A 176 6.08 33.53 24.12
N ALA A 177 7.10 33.93 23.35
CA ALA A 177 7.78 33.02 22.43
C ALA A 177 8.39 31.78 23.12
N THR A 178 8.98 31.96 24.30
CA THR A 178 9.59 30.87 25.07
C THR A 178 8.53 29.93 25.64
N GLU A 179 7.44 30.46 26.18
CA GLU A 179 6.30 29.66 26.66
C GLU A 179 5.64 28.87 25.54
N LEU A 180 5.45 29.50 24.37
CA LEU A 180 4.85 28.86 23.21
C LEU A 180 5.73 27.72 22.69
N GLU A 181 7.04 27.94 22.55
CA GLU A 181 7.97 26.90 22.14
C GLU A 181 7.95 25.72 23.13
N ALA A 182 8.02 26.00 24.43
CA ALA A 182 7.96 24.96 25.46
C ALA A 182 6.64 24.17 25.39
N ALA A 183 5.50 24.85 25.25
CA ALA A 183 4.19 24.21 25.17
C ALA A 183 4.02 23.35 23.90
N ALA A 184 4.45 23.87 22.74
CA ALA A 184 4.40 23.14 21.47
C ALA A 184 5.30 21.90 21.49
N ASN A 185 6.52 22.03 22.03
CA ASN A 185 7.46 20.91 22.15
C ASN A 185 6.99 19.88 23.18
N ALA A 186 6.38 20.31 24.28
CA ALA A 186 5.77 19.40 25.27
C ALA A 186 4.60 18.60 24.67
N LEU A 187 3.69 19.28 23.95
CA LEU A 187 2.59 18.62 23.23
C LEU A 187 3.12 17.60 22.22
N ALA A 188 4.10 17.98 21.41
CA ALA A 188 4.68 17.10 20.41
C ALA A 188 5.35 15.88 21.04
N THR A 189 6.10 16.06 22.12
CA THR A 189 6.74 14.96 22.87
C THR A 189 5.71 13.99 23.45
N ASP A 190 4.64 14.52 24.05
CA ASP A 190 3.54 13.71 24.59
C ASP A 190 2.80 12.92 23.50
N VAL A 191 2.59 13.53 22.32
CA VAL A 191 2.00 12.85 21.17
C VAL A 191 2.91 11.74 20.63
N VAL A 192 4.22 11.97 20.53
CA VAL A 192 5.19 10.90 20.19
C VAL A 192 5.08 9.73 21.16
N ALA A 193 5.08 10.00 22.47
CA ALA A 193 4.99 8.97 23.49
C ALA A 193 3.67 8.20 23.39
N SER A 194 2.56 8.92 23.16
CA SER A 194 1.24 8.32 22.97
C SER A 194 1.16 7.44 21.71
N TRP A 195 1.84 7.82 20.62
CA TRP A 195 1.91 7.02 19.39
C TRP A 195 2.68 5.72 19.59
N TRP A 196 3.79 5.75 20.34
CA TRP A 196 4.51 4.53 20.69
C TRP A 196 3.68 3.63 21.59
N LYS A 197 2.91 4.20 22.54
CA LYS A 197 1.97 3.41 23.34
C LYS A 197 0.89 2.78 22.47
N LEU A 198 0.32 3.54 21.52
CA LEU A 198 -0.64 3.02 20.55
C LEU A 198 -0.03 1.87 19.74
N ALA A 199 1.19 2.02 19.21
CA ALA A 199 1.87 0.97 18.46
C ALA A 199 1.89 -0.36 19.21
N TRP A 200 2.24 -0.37 20.49
CA TRP A 200 2.26 -1.59 21.30
C TRP A 200 0.88 -2.15 21.59
N VAL A 201 -0.13 -1.29 21.79
CA VAL A 201 -1.53 -1.72 21.90
C VAL A 201 -1.99 -2.41 20.62
N LEU A 202 -1.66 -1.86 19.44
CA LEU A 202 -2.03 -2.45 18.16
C LEU A 202 -1.34 -3.80 17.93
N VAL A 203 -0.05 -3.91 18.27
CA VAL A 203 0.69 -5.18 18.18
C VAL A 203 0.06 -6.26 19.06
N GLY A 204 -0.29 -5.92 20.30
CA GLY A 204 -0.93 -6.87 21.22
C GLY A 204 -2.35 -7.24 20.80
N LYS A 205 -3.16 -6.24 20.44
CA LYS A 205 -4.58 -6.41 20.08
C LYS A 205 -4.77 -7.20 18.79
N TYR A 206 -3.92 -7.01 17.78
CA TYR A 206 -4.09 -7.59 16.44
C TYR A 206 -3.10 -8.73 16.12
N SER A 207 -2.55 -9.38 17.14
CA SER A 207 -1.64 -10.50 16.96
C SER A 207 -2.34 -11.73 16.35
N GLY A 208 -1.68 -12.43 15.43
CA GLY A 208 -2.13 -13.72 14.90
C GLY A 208 -3.45 -13.69 14.11
N GLY A 209 -3.87 -12.52 13.61
CA GLY A 209 -5.16 -12.36 12.92
C GLY A 209 -6.38 -12.26 13.83
N TYR A 210 -6.16 -12.29 15.16
CA TYR A 210 -7.19 -12.10 16.16
C TYR A 210 -7.49 -10.61 16.41
N ILE A 211 -8.58 -10.35 17.12
CA ILE A 211 -8.83 -9.06 17.79
C ILE A 211 -9.00 -9.35 19.28
N THR A 212 -7.98 -9.01 20.06
CA THR A 212 -7.88 -9.31 21.49
C THR A 212 -8.25 -8.10 22.33
N THR A 213 -9.37 -8.19 23.03
CA THR A 213 -9.93 -7.16 23.92
C THR A 213 -9.74 -7.48 25.41
N GLY A 214 -9.12 -8.62 25.72
CA GLY A 214 -8.85 -9.10 27.07
C GLY A 214 -8.37 -10.55 27.06
N GLU A 215 -8.20 -11.15 28.24
CA GLU A 215 -7.57 -12.48 28.39
C GLU A 215 -8.57 -13.65 28.44
N LYS A 216 -9.88 -13.37 28.52
CA LYS A 216 -10.89 -14.44 28.51
C LYS A 216 -11.13 -14.95 27.08
N PRO A 217 -11.55 -16.21 26.89
CA PRO A 217 -11.84 -16.75 25.56
C PRO A 217 -12.80 -15.91 24.72
N ALA A 218 -13.86 -15.37 25.34
CA ALA A 218 -14.84 -14.50 24.67
C ALA A 218 -14.28 -13.12 24.25
N GLN A 219 -13.09 -12.76 24.73
CA GLN A 219 -12.44 -11.48 24.44
C GLN A 219 -11.38 -11.60 23.33
N MET A 220 -11.22 -12.78 22.72
CA MET A 220 -10.35 -13.00 21.57
C MET A 220 -11.21 -13.36 20.36
N LEU A 221 -11.38 -12.40 19.45
CA LEU A 221 -12.23 -12.58 18.27
C LEU A 221 -11.42 -13.12 17.09
N THR A 222 -12.03 -14.01 16.30
CA THR A 222 -11.50 -14.55 15.04
C THR A 222 -12.34 -14.08 13.86
N PRO A 223 -12.26 -12.80 13.48
CA PRO A 223 -13.11 -12.25 12.42
C PRO A 223 -12.87 -12.86 11.03
N GLY A 224 -11.67 -13.39 10.77
CA GLY A 224 -11.34 -14.01 9.47
C GLY A 224 -11.43 -13.02 8.30
N TYR A 225 -11.69 -13.56 7.11
CA TYR A 225 -11.94 -12.82 5.86
C TYR A 225 -13.43 -12.64 5.61
N SER A 226 -13.80 -11.56 4.91
CA SER A 226 -15.17 -11.33 4.48
C SER A 226 -15.64 -12.38 3.47
N LYS A 227 -16.95 -12.60 3.38
CA LYS A 227 -17.53 -13.52 2.40
C LYS A 227 -17.19 -13.08 0.98
N GLU A 228 -17.24 -11.79 0.72
CA GLU A 228 -16.96 -11.13 -0.56
C GLU A 228 -15.53 -11.39 -1.02
N TRP A 229 -14.57 -11.42 -0.09
CA TRP A 229 -13.20 -11.81 -0.38
C TRP A 229 -13.07 -13.32 -0.60
N LEU A 230 -13.70 -14.14 0.26
CA LEU A 230 -13.61 -15.59 0.18
C LEU A 230 -14.11 -16.14 -1.17
N VAL A 231 -15.18 -15.56 -1.74
CA VAL A 231 -15.69 -15.96 -3.07
C VAL A 231 -14.73 -15.65 -4.21
N GLN A 232 -13.78 -14.73 -4.03
CA GLN A 232 -12.77 -14.39 -5.04
C GLN A 232 -11.47 -15.19 -4.90
N THR A 233 -11.34 -15.98 -3.84
CA THR A 233 -10.13 -16.76 -3.55
C THR A 233 -10.37 -18.24 -3.76
N GLU A 234 -9.30 -19.03 -3.68
CA GLU A 234 -9.26 -20.48 -3.78
C GLU A 234 -10.04 -21.16 -2.64
N PHE A 235 -10.43 -20.41 -1.60
CA PHE A 235 -11.39 -20.88 -0.61
C PHE A 235 -12.71 -21.31 -1.26
N ALA A 236 -13.18 -20.54 -2.25
CA ALA A 236 -14.36 -20.87 -3.04
C ALA A 236 -14.04 -21.96 -4.07
N GLY A 237 -13.96 -23.20 -3.59
CA GLY A 237 -13.68 -24.37 -4.42
C GLY A 237 -12.69 -25.34 -3.79
N TRP A 238 -12.13 -25.04 -2.61
CA TRP A 238 -11.26 -25.96 -1.89
C TRP A 238 -11.97 -27.30 -1.59
N PRO A 239 -11.28 -28.45 -1.72
CA PRO A 239 -9.88 -28.58 -2.08
C PRO A 239 -9.60 -28.67 -3.59
N GLY A 240 -10.60 -28.46 -4.43
CA GLY A 240 -10.46 -28.41 -5.88
C GLY A 240 -9.78 -29.64 -6.45
N LYS A 241 -8.78 -29.42 -7.32
CA LYS A 241 -7.97 -30.49 -7.93
C LYS A 241 -6.69 -30.81 -7.14
N THR A 242 -6.40 -30.09 -6.05
CA THR A 242 -5.15 -30.24 -5.29
C THR A 242 -5.25 -31.33 -4.22
N TYR A 243 -6.45 -31.72 -3.82
CA TYR A 243 -6.67 -32.89 -2.97
C TYR A 243 -7.08 -34.10 -3.80
N MET A 244 -6.28 -35.15 -3.72
CA MET A 244 -6.68 -36.50 -4.10
C MET A 244 -7.07 -37.24 -2.85
N ASP A 245 -8.35 -37.60 -2.75
CA ASP A 245 -8.82 -38.46 -1.68
C ASP A 245 -8.16 -39.84 -1.81
N PRO A 246 -7.31 -40.27 -0.86
CA PRO A 246 -6.64 -41.58 -0.92
C PRO A 246 -7.63 -42.76 -0.83
N MET A 247 -8.88 -42.49 -0.39
CA MET A 247 -9.96 -43.48 -0.32
C MET A 247 -10.90 -43.41 -1.53
N ALA A 248 -10.72 -42.46 -2.45
CA ALA A 248 -11.48 -42.46 -3.69
C ALA A 248 -11.11 -43.70 -4.51
N PRO A 249 -12.08 -44.40 -5.14
CA PRO A 249 -11.78 -45.56 -5.96
C PRO A 249 -10.74 -45.16 -7.00
N TYR A 250 -9.61 -45.87 -7.03
CA TYR A 250 -8.51 -45.62 -7.95
C TYR A 250 -9.06 -45.63 -9.38
N ARG A 251 -9.32 -44.45 -9.96
CA ARG A 251 -9.66 -44.32 -11.36
C ARG A 251 -8.36 -44.50 -12.12
N TYR A 252 -8.16 -45.69 -12.70
CA TYR A 252 -7.13 -45.86 -13.70
C TYR A 252 -7.25 -44.70 -14.69
N PRO A 253 -6.19 -43.89 -14.90
CA PRO A 253 -6.22 -42.93 -15.98
C PRO A 253 -6.55 -43.71 -17.26
N GLN A 254 -7.58 -43.30 -18.00
CA GLN A 254 -7.81 -43.86 -19.31
C GLN A 254 -6.55 -43.61 -20.12
N GLN A 255 -5.75 -44.65 -20.29
CA GLN A 255 -4.57 -44.62 -21.11
C GLN A 255 -5.07 -44.34 -22.53
N ASN A 256 -4.91 -43.10 -22.97
CA ASN A 256 -5.18 -42.76 -24.35
C ASN A 256 -4.02 -43.33 -25.16
N ASP A 257 -4.13 -44.61 -25.53
CA ASP A 257 -3.18 -45.42 -26.30
C ASP A 257 -3.00 -44.92 -27.76
N LYS A 258 -3.12 -43.62 -27.98
CA LYS A 258 -2.71 -42.98 -29.24
C LYS A 258 -1.20 -42.86 -29.38
N GLY A 259 -0.42 -43.09 -28.32
CA GLY A 259 1.05 -42.98 -28.31
C GLY A 259 1.83 -44.26 -28.65
N THR A 260 1.17 -45.42 -28.78
CA THR A 260 1.84 -46.74 -28.87
C THR A 260 1.53 -47.49 -30.15
N LYS A 261 1.29 -46.78 -31.25
CA LYS A 261 1.42 -47.39 -32.59
C LYS A 261 2.75 -46.95 -33.18
N SER A 262 3.80 -47.74 -32.95
CA SER A 262 5.05 -47.60 -33.68
C SER A 262 4.75 -47.58 -35.18
N ASN A 263 4.95 -46.44 -35.82
CA ASN A 263 4.73 -46.30 -37.25
C ASN A 263 5.90 -46.99 -37.97
N ALA A 264 5.61 -48.01 -38.79
CA ALA A 264 6.64 -48.72 -39.55
C ALA A 264 7.50 -47.76 -40.39
N VAL A 265 6.93 -46.61 -40.78
CA VAL A 265 7.64 -45.54 -41.50
C VAL A 265 8.76 -44.91 -40.65
N GLU A 266 8.54 -44.67 -39.35
CA GLU A 266 9.59 -44.12 -38.48
C GLU A 266 10.72 -45.11 -38.26
N ILE A 267 10.38 -46.38 -38.00
CA ILE A 267 11.38 -47.43 -37.79
C ILE A 267 12.25 -47.62 -39.04
N VAL A 268 11.62 -47.73 -40.21
CA VAL A 268 12.35 -47.86 -41.48
C VAL A 268 13.14 -46.59 -41.77
N GLY A 269 12.58 -45.41 -41.48
CA GLY A 269 13.27 -44.12 -41.63
C GLY A 269 14.57 -44.06 -40.84
N PHE A 270 14.55 -44.44 -39.55
CA PHE A 270 15.76 -44.46 -38.72
C PHE A 270 16.78 -45.50 -39.18
N MET A 271 16.35 -46.67 -39.65
CA MET A 271 17.25 -47.69 -40.20
C MET A 271 17.97 -47.22 -41.47
N VAL A 272 17.25 -46.56 -42.39
CA VAL A 272 17.84 -46.01 -43.61
C VAL A 272 18.82 -44.87 -43.27
N LEU A 273 18.45 -43.99 -42.34
CA LEU A 273 19.32 -42.89 -41.91
C LEU A 273 20.63 -43.43 -41.30
N GLY A 274 20.54 -44.46 -40.46
CA GLY A 274 21.70 -45.12 -39.86
C GLY A 274 22.60 -45.79 -40.90
N ALA A 275 22.01 -46.46 -41.90
CA ALA A 275 22.77 -47.07 -43.00
C ALA A 275 23.49 -46.03 -43.87
N LEU A 276 22.82 -44.91 -44.19
CA LEU A 276 23.42 -43.82 -44.95
C LEU A 276 24.56 -43.14 -44.19
N LEU A 277 24.38 -42.91 -42.88
CA LEU A 277 25.44 -42.40 -42.00
C LEU A 277 26.64 -43.34 -41.99
N ALA A 278 26.42 -44.65 -41.82
CA ALA A 278 27.50 -45.63 -41.81
C ALA A 278 28.30 -45.63 -43.12
N VAL A 279 27.61 -45.66 -44.27
CA VAL A 279 28.25 -45.59 -45.60
C VAL A 279 29.00 -44.26 -45.79
N GLY A 280 28.39 -43.13 -45.40
CA GLY A 280 29.02 -41.81 -45.46
C GLY A 280 30.29 -41.74 -44.62
N THR A 281 30.25 -42.21 -43.37
CA THR A 281 31.46 -42.29 -42.53
C THR A 281 32.51 -43.22 -43.10
N HIS A 282 32.12 -44.36 -43.68
CA HIS A 282 33.09 -45.30 -44.24
C HIS A 282 33.82 -44.70 -45.46
N TYR A 283 33.10 -43.99 -46.33
CA TYR A 283 33.69 -43.29 -47.47
C TYR A 283 34.62 -42.15 -47.04
N LEU A 284 34.19 -41.33 -46.06
CA LEU A 284 34.97 -40.19 -45.57
C LEU A 284 36.23 -40.61 -44.78
N VAL A 285 36.18 -41.74 -44.08
CA VAL A 285 37.31 -42.22 -43.26
C VAL A 285 38.35 -43.00 -44.09
N GLN A 286 37.98 -43.57 -45.24
CA GLN A 286 38.93 -44.30 -46.10
C GLN A 286 39.80 -43.42 -47.01
N THR A 287 39.49 -42.13 -47.19
CA THR A 287 40.24 -41.27 -48.13
C THR A 287 41.54 -40.67 -47.58
N THR A 288 41.84 -40.85 -46.30
CA THR A 288 43.13 -40.45 -45.68
C THR A 288 43.91 -41.68 -45.25
N ARG A 289 44.73 -42.22 -46.16
CA ARG A 289 45.76 -43.21 -45.81
C ARG A 289 46.82 -42.52 -44.94
N ARG A 290 47.07 -43.10 -43.77
CA ARG A 290 48.22 -42.78 -42.93
C ARG A 290 49.49 -43.23 -43.65
N ASP A 291 50.49 -42.37 -43.61
CA ASP A 291 51.91 -42.65 -43.86
C ASP A 291 52.38 -42.44 -45.30
N GLY A 292 52.68 -41.18 -45.60
CA GLY A 292 53.56 -40.83 -46.71
C GLY A 292 55.01 -41.23 -46.40
N TYR A 293 55.51 -42.27 -47.08
CA TYR A 293 56.90 -42.43 -47.51
C TYR A 293 56.97 -43.35 -48.76
N THR A 294 57.87 -43.02 -49.69
CA THR A 294 58.37 -43.81 -50.84
C THR A 294 59.90 -43.74 -50.78
N SER A 295 60.68 -44.83 -50.89
CA SER A 295 60.92 -45.67 -52.08
C SER A 295 61.53 -47.05 -51.74
N PHE A 296 61.82 -47.89 -52.76
CA PHE A 296 62.90 -48.94 -52.73
C PHE A 296 64.08 -48.46 -51.86
N VAL A 297 64.71 -49.23 -50.96
CA VAL A 297 65.16 -50.64 -50.92
C VAL A 297 64.93 -51.21 -49.52
#